data_AF-A0A673TEP3-F1
#
_entry.id   AF-A0A673TEP3-F1
#
_cell.length_a   1.000
_cell.length_b   1.000
_cell.length_c   1.000
_cell.angle_alpha   90.00
_cell.angle_beta   90.00
_cell.angle_gamma   90.00
#
_symmetry.space_group_name_H-M   'P 1'
#
loop_
_entity.id
_entity.type
_entity.pdbx_description
1 polymer ?
#
loop_
_entity_poly.entity_id
_entity_poly.type
_entity_poly.pdbx_seq_one_letter_code
_entity_poly.pdbx_strand_id
1 'polypeptide(L)'
;MSSKHQSTGPKVKDHQPSAHESLPLPEANAEAIQFLSNLNQEELQMLLFSETLAMVSDTGEPQGELTIEAQRGKYKDEFGDLSHCLLVHAFSRGFMDKMLCGNSVLGYLSWDLHIMEQHTQEFIKFHILPMERKMSLMKQNDQLAMTRSVKEGEDVKTKTTFFPWRSTQGFVSEAANLLLLRMMAWRQLVPNNAQFLALDTEGKLCHSTYQALGTQTIQVGPQQVDVFIVEQTVHSTEGIPTSCQFYLLSDGHLAKRIQMGSPGCCMITKMPVLRDKDEIQPGPVFEKQPLVWEDDMELYSKFVDRKEELRLSHASYLRQHPEAQALVSDFLLFLLLRQPADAITFAAEYFGPFAKRNPPTPSLRSSDRLNPFRSLDPERPTD
;
A
#
# COMPACT_ATOMS: atom_id res chain seq x y z
N MET A 1 -32.02 11.36 -77.01
CA MET A 1 -32.29 10.41 -75.90
C MET A 1 -30.98 9.70 -75.60
N SER A 2 -30.37 9.69 -74.42
CA SER A 2 -30.65 10.17 -73.06
C SER A 2 -29.26 10.34 -72.40
N SER A 3 -28.95 11.54 -71.87
CA SER A 3 -28.61 11.82 -70.46
C SER A 3 -27.52 10.91 -69.84
N LYS A 4 -26.44 11.39 -69.21
CA LYS A 4 -26.41 12.30 -68.05
C LYS A 4 -25.00 12.86 -67.80
N HIS A 5 -24.96 14.18 -67.58
CA HIS A 5 -24.34 14.92 -66.47
C HIS A 5 -22.93 14.56 -65.97
N GLN A 6 -22.00 15.47 -66.29
CA GLN A 6 -20.89 15.85 -65.42
C GLN A 6 -21.43 16.38 -64.08
N SER A 7 -20.89 15.88 -62.98
CA SER A 7 -20.94 16.49 -61.65
C SER A 7 -19.55 16.41 -61.03
N THR A 8 -18.79 17.49 -61.15
CA THR A 8 -17.55 17.73 -60.40
C THR A 8 -17.94 18.21 -58.99
N GLY A 9 -18.01 17.27 -58.05
CA GLY A 9 -18.07 17.57 -56.62
C GLY A 9 -16.68 17.93 -56.07
N PRO A 10 -16.59 18.80 -55.04
CA PRO A 10 -15.32 19.14 -54.43
C PRO A 10 -14.76 17.94 -53.68
N LYS A 11 -13.45 17.69 -53.84
CA LYS A 11 -12.69 16.71 -53.05
C LYS A 11 -12.85 17.03 -51.56
N VAL A 12 -13.50 16.11 -50.85
CA VAL A 12 -13.48 16.06 -49.39
C VAL A 12 -12.03 15.84 -48.98
N LYS A 13 -11.42 16.86 -48.37
CA LYS A 13 -10.17 16.71 -47.61
C LYS A 13 -10.53 15.88 -46.39
N ASP A 14 -10.06 14.64 -46.35
CA ASP A 14 -10.00 13.84 -45.13
C ASP A 14 -9.40 14.70 -44.01
N HIS A 15 -10.26 15.15 -43.10
CA HIS A 15 -9.85 15.74 -41.85
C HIS A 15 -9.39 14.58 -40.98
N GLN A 16 -8.10 14.30 -41.05
CA GLN A 16 -7.34 13.65 -39.99
C GLN A 16 -7.76 14.32 -38.67
N PRO A 17 -8.24 13.57 -37.65
CA PRO A 17 -8.53 14.18 -36.37
C PRO A 17 -7.21 14.77 -35.86
N SER A 18 -7.20 16.09 -35.73
CA SER A 18 -6.12 16.84 -35.09
C SER A 18 -5.82 16.17 -33.77
N ALA A 19 -4.56 15.80 -33.56
CA ALA A 19 -4.06 15.33 -32.29
C ALA A 19 -4.54 16.29 -31.20
N HIS A 20 -5.46 15.82 -30.35
CA HIS A 20 -5.69 16.46 -29.07
C HIS A 20 -4.33 16.43 -28.35
N GLU A 21 -3.70 17.58 -28.21
CA GLU A 21 -2.62 17.78 -27.25
C GLU A 21 -3.12 17.22 -25.92
N SER A 22 -2.55 16.10 -25.50
CA SER A 22 -2.88 15.48 -24.23
C SER A 22 -2.36 16.44 -23.17
N LEU A 23 -3.28 17.12 -22.48
CA LEU A 23 -2.95 17.85 -21.27
C LEU A 23 -2.17 16.90 -20.34
N PRO A 24 -1.10 17.39 -19.67
CA PRO A 24 -0.33 16.57 -18.76
C PRO A 24 -1.25 15.99 -17.68
N LEU A 25 -1.03 14.72 -17.33
CA LEU A 25 -1.76 14.09 -16.23
C LEU A 25 -1.50 14.88 -14.93
N PRO A 26 -2.51 15.05 -14.07
CA PRO A 26 -2.30 15.69 -12.79
C PRO A 26 -1.32 14.89 -11.95
N GLU A 27 -0.51 15.58 -11.15
CA GLU A 27 0.46 14.97 -10.23
C GLU A 27 0.15 15.39 -8.79
N ALA A 28 0.36 14.50 -7.83
CA ALA A 28 0.31 14.87 -6.42
C ALA A 28 1.50 15.78 -6.06
N ASN A 29 1.30 16.72 -5.15
CA ASN A 29 2.41 17.54 -4.66
C ASN A 29 3.23 16.84 -3.58
N ALA A 30 4.40 17.42 -3.28
CA ALA A 30 5.35 16.86 -2.31
C ALA A 30 4.73 16.69 -0.92
N GLU A 31 3.87 17.62 -0.50
CA GLU A 31 3.20 17.60 0.80
C GLU A 31 2.25 16.40 0.93
N ALA A 32 1.46 16.10 -0.12
CA ALA A 32 0.60 14.93 -0.15
C ALA A 32 1.41 13.63 -0.10
N ILE A 33 2.48 13.55 -0.90
CA ILE A 33 3.35 12.37 -0.96
C ILE A 33 4.04 12.15 0.39
N GLN A 34 4.56 13.21 1.01
CA GLN A 34 5.20 13.15 2.32
C GLN A 34 4.21 12.74 3.42
N PHE A 35 2.96 13.20 3.36
CA PHE A 35 1.93 12.79 4.31
C PHE A 35 1.67 11.28 4.23
N LEU A 36 1.55 10.72 3.01
CA LEU A 36 1.37 9.28 2.81
C LEU A 36 2.61 8.45 3.14
N SER A 37 3.83 8.98 2.97
CA SER A 37 5.05 8.26 3.38
C SER A 37 5.24 8.21 4.89
N ASN A 38 4.59 9.10 5.64
CA ASN A 38 4.68 9.19 7.09
C ASN A 38 3.60 8.38 7.82
N LEU A 39 2.82 7.56 7.12
CA LEU A 39 1.81 6.70 7.73
C LEU A 39 2.50 5.56 8.50
N ASN A 40 2.15 5.37 9.77
CA ASN A 40 2.68 4.27 10.57
C ASN A 40 1.69 3.09 10.57
N GLN A 41 2.22 1.88 10.40
CA GLN A 41 1.45 0.64 10.47
C GLN A 41 0.72 0.47 11.80
N GLU A 42 1.34 0.83 12.93
CA GLU A 42 0.71 0.71 14.26
C GLU A 42 -0.51 1.62 14.39
N GLU A 43 -0.43 2.84 13.87
CA GLU A 43 -1.56 3.77 13.87
C GLU A 43 -2.68 3.24 12.97
N LEU A 44 -2.37 2.77 11.77
CA LEU A 44 -3.35 2.16 10.87
C LEU A 44 -4.09 0.99 11.51
N GLN A 45 -3.41 0.17 12.34
CA GLN A 45 -4.04 -0.94 13.06
C GLN A 45 -5.11 -0.47 14.04
N MET A 46 -4.91 0.68 14.70
CA MET A 46 -5.90 1.26 15.61
C MET A 46 -7.17 1.68 14.88
N LEU A 47 -7.04 2.07 13.61
CA LEU A 47 -8.14 2.54 12.74
C LEU A 47 -8.95 1.40 12.11
N LEU A 48 -8.63 0.13 12.40
CA LEU A 48 -9.35 -1.03 11.89
C LEU A 48 -10.53 -1.38 12.80
N PHE A 49 -11.67 -0.77 12.49
CA PHE A 49 -12.95 -0.98 13.15
C PHE A 49 -14.11 -0.67 12.19
N SER A 50 -15.32 -0.95 12.66
CA SER A 50 -16.56 -0.75 11.93
C SER A 50 -17.46 0.28 12.60
N GLU A 51 -18.18 1.06 11.80
CA GLU A 51 -19.21 1.98 12.26
C GLU A 51 -20.41 1.98 11.32
N THR A 52 -21.58 2.28 11.87
CA THR A 52 -22.82 2.45 11.13
C THR A 52 -23.45 3.80 11.48
N LEU A 53 -23.81 4.54 10.44
CA LEU A 53 -24.46 5.84 10.51
C LEU A 53 -25.87 5.72 9.96
N ALA A 54 -26.83 6.35 10.63
CA ALA A 54 -28.16 6.54 10.08
C ALA A 54 -28.12 7.65 9.02
N MET A 55 -28.69 7.38 7.85
CA MET A 55 -28.95 8.40 6.83
C MET A 55 -30.25 9.11 7.20
N VAL A 56 -30.21 10.43 7.33
CA VAL A 56 -31.36 11.25 7.70
C VAL A 56 -31.59 12.37 6.69
N SER A 57 -32.85 12.69 6.42
CA SER A 57 -33.24 13.85 5.62
C SER A 57 -32.92 15.17 6.34
N ASP A 58 -33.09 16.29 5.64
CA ASP A 58 -33.10 17.63 6.22
C ASP A 58 -34.21 17.83 7.28
N THR A 59 -35.33 17.10 7.16
CA THR A 59 -36.41 17.05 8.15
C THR A 59 -36.14 16.10 9.32
N GLY A 60 -35.02 15.36 9.31
CA GLY A 60 -34.64 14.41 10.35
C GLY A 60 -35.29 13.02 10.24
N GLU A 61 -35.95 12.72 9.12
CA GLU A 61 -36.54 11.40 8.88
C GLU A 61 -35.46 10.38 8.49
N PRO A 62 -35.50 9.15 9.03
CA PRO A 62 -34.54 8.11 8.69
C PRO A 62 -34.80 7.60 7.27
N GLN A 63 -33.79 7.71 6.42
CA GLN A 63 -33.83 7.33 5.01
C GLN A 63 -33.08 6.03 4.71
N GLY A 64 -32.20 5.58 5.61
CA GLY A 64 -31.36 4.41 5.38
C GLY A 64 -30.18 4.35 6.32
N GLU A 65 -29.17 3.57 5.94
CA GLU A 65 -27.96 3.37 6.74
C GLU A 65 -26.72 3.37 5.85
N LEU A 66 -25.60 3.84 6.41
CA LEU A 66 -24.25 3.75 5.86
C LEU A 66 -23.39 2.97 6.86
N THR A 67 -22.85 1.84 6.44
CA THR A 67 -21.90 1.04 7.22
C THR A 67 -20.52 1.15 6.58
N ILE A 68 -19.49 1.33 7.41
CA ILE A 68 -18.08 1.36 7.01
C ILE A 68 -17.34 0.37 7.88
N GLU A 69 -16.63 -0.56 7.26
CA GLU A 69 -15.85 -1.61 7.92
C GLU A 69 -14.42 -1.54 7.41
N ALA A 70 -13.45 -1.42 8.33
CA ALA A 70 -12.04 -1.57 8.02
C ALA A 70 -11.44 -2.69 8.87
N GLN A 71 -10.76 -3.62 8.22
CA GLN A 71 -10.18 -4.80 8.87
C GLN A 71 -8.92 -5.28 8.16
N ARG A 72 -8.21 -6.22 8.79
CA ARG A 72 -7.11 -6.92 8.13
C ARG A 72 -7.68 -7.87 7.08
N GLY A 73 -7.17 -7.75 5.87
CA GLY A 73 -7.52 -8.60 4.75
C GLY A 73 -6.35 -9.48 4.32
N LYS A 74 -6.67 -10.40 3.42
CA LYS A 74 -5.68 -11.12 2.62
C LYS A 74 -6.05 -10.90 1.16
N TYR A 75 -5.07 -10.52 0.36
CA TYR A 75 -5.22 -10.31 -1.07
C TYR A 75 -4.40 -11.37 -1.81
N LYS A 76 -5.00 -11.96 -2.84
CA LYS A 76 -4.31 -12.89 -3.73
C LYS A 76 -4.17 -12.20 -5.07
N ASP A 77 -2.94 -11.97 -5.51
CA ASP A 77 -2.68 -11.31 -6.78
C ASP A 77 -2.88 -12.25 -7.99
N GLU A 78 -2.63 -11.70 -9.19
CA GLU A 78 -2.75 -12.42 -10.47
C GLU A 78 -1.79 -13.61 -10.61
N PHE A 79 -0.67 -13.62 -9.87
CA PHE A 79 0.30 -14.71 -9.82
C PHE A 79 -0.04 -15.75 -8.74
N GLY A 80 -1.00 -15.42 -7.89
CA GLY A 80 -1.51 -16.26 -6.83
C GLY A 80 -0.78 -16.09 -5.50
N ASP A 81 0.07 -15.07 -5.38
CA ASP A 81 0.78 -14.75 -4.15
C ASP A 81 -0.14 -14.07 -3.15
N LEU A 82 -0.09 -14.53 -1.91
CA LEU A 82 -0.96 -14.08 -0.84
C LEU A 82 -0.26 -12.99 -0.01
N SER A 83 -0.82 -11.80 -0.02
CA SER A 83 -0.33 -10.65 0.76
C SER A 83 -1.32 -10.25 1.85
N HIS A 84 -0.79 -9.85 3.01
CA HIS A 84 -1.61 -9.23 4.05
C HIS A 84 -1.87 -7.77 3.68
N CYS A 85 -3.14 -7.35 3.75
CA CYS A 85 -3.58 -6.05 3.29
C CYS A 85 -4.60 -5.44 4.25
N LEU A 86 -5.02 -4.23 3.95
CA LEU A 86 -6.17 -3.57 4.58
C LEU A 86 -7.37 -3.81 3.68
N LEU A 87 -8.46 -4.32 4.27
CA LEU A 87 -9.73 -4.51 3.60
C LEU A 87 -10.71 -3.48 4.13
N VAL A 88 -11.21 -2.63 3.24
CA VAL A 88 -12.19 -1.59 3.55
C VAL A 88 -13.46 -1.88 2.75
N HIS A 89 -14.59 -1.93 3.44
CA HIS A 89 -15.90 -2.09 2.84
C HIS A 89 -16.84 -1.01 3.37
N ALA A 90 -17.36 -0.17 2.49
CA ALA A 90 -18.36 0.82 2.83
C ALA A 90 -19.62 0.57 2.00
N PHE A 91 -20.77 0.47 2.65
CA PHE A 91 -22.04 0.21 1.99
C PHE A 91 -23.12 1.12 2.55
N SER A 92 -23.84 1.78 1.66
CA SER A 92 -25.01 2.58 1.99
C SER A 92 -26.22 2.11 1.20
N ARG A 93 -27.36 2.12 1.88
CA ARG A 93 -28.65 1.82 1.27
C ARG A 93 -29.72 2.67 1.93
N GLY A 94 -30.50 3.35 1.11
CA GLY A 94 -31.58 4.19 1.60
C GLY A 94 -32.56 4.60 0.52
N PHE A 95 -33.41 5.55 0.87
CA PHE A 95 -34.42 6.13 0.00
C PHE A 95 -34.14 7.61 -0.20
N MET A 96 -34.07 8.02 -1.46
CA MET A 96 -34.02 9.43 -1.87
C MET A 96 -35.26 9.69 -2.72
N ASP A 97 -36.11 10.63 -2.33
CA ASP A 97 -37.39 10.92 -3.00
C ASP A 97 -38.26 9.68 -3.27
N LYS A 98 -38.36 8.77 -2.29
CA LYS A 98 -39.06 7.48 -2.36
C LYS A 98 -38.44 6.46 -3.33
N MET A 99 -37.27 6.74 -3.90
CA MET A 99 -36.54 5.83 -4.78
C MET A 99 -35.44 5.12 -4.01
N LEU A 100 -35.35 3.81 -4.15
CA LEU A 100 -34.29 3.03 -3.52
C LEU A 100 -32.96 3.33 -4.22
N CYS A 101 -31.98 3.80 -3.46
CA CYS A 101 -30.61 4.03 -3.91
C CYS A 101 -29.61 3.40 -2.96
N GLY A 102 -28.39 3.19 -3.45
CA GLY A 102 -27.29 2.71 -2.63
C GLY A 102 -25.95 2.88 -3.32
N ASN A 103 -24.90 2.88 -2.50
CA ASN A 103 -23.51 2.92 -2.91
C ASN A 103 -22.73 1.87 -2.13
N SER A 104 -21.87 1.12 -2.79
CA SER A 104 -20.95 0.14 -2.22
C SER A 104 -19.54 0.41 -2.69
N VAL A 105 -18.57 0.35 -1.79
CA VAL A 105 -17.13 0.41 -2.07
C VAL A 105 -16.48 -0.76 -1.35
N LEU A 106 -15.78 -1.62 -2.07
CA LEU A 106 -14.95 -2.68 -1.52
C LEU A 106 -13.52 -2.47 -2.03
N GLY A 107 -12.56 -2.26 -1.13
CA GLY A 107 -11.17 -1.97 -1.49
C GLY A 107 -10.17 -2.80 -0.70
N TYR A 108 -9.15 -3.27 -1.41
CA TYR A 108 -7.95 -3.91 -0.89
C TYR A 108 -6.77 -2.95 -1.05
N LEU A 109 -6.15 -2.58 0.07
CA LEU A 109 -5.08 -1.60 0.12
C LEU A 109 -3.83 -2.20 0.76
N SER A 110 -2.66 -1.76 0.31
CA SER A 110 -1.41 -1.99 1.04
C SER A 110 -1.40 -1.22 2.38
N TRP A 111 -0.40 -1.51 3.23
CA TRP A 111 -0.19 -0.75 4.47
C TRP A 111 0.26 0.70 4.24
N ASP A 112 0.71 1.04 3.03
CA ASP A 112 1.00 2.42 2.62
C ASP A 112 -0.21 3.11 1.96
N LEU A 113 -1.41 2.53 2.12
CA LEU A 113 -2.66 2.97 1.49
C LEU A 113 -2.67 2.96 -0.05
N HIS A 114 -1.65 2.39 -0.72
CA HIS A 114 -1.72 2.16 -2.16
C HIS A 114 -2.82 1.15 -2.50
N ILE A 115 -3.58 1.47 -3.55
CA ILE A 115 -4.64 0.61 -4.07
C ILE A 115 -4.07 -0.67 -4.69
N MET A 116 -4.62 -1.83 -4.29
CA MET A 116 -4.39 -3.11 -4.95
C MET A 116 -5.57 -3.41 -5.87
N GLU A 117 -6.78 -3.35 -5.32
CA GLU A 117 -8.03 -3.59 -6.04
C GLU A 117 -9.20 -2.85 -5.35
N GLN A 118 -10.10 -2.25 -6.11
CA GLN A 118 -11.34 -1.66 -5.57
C GLN A 118 -12.50 -1.86 -6.53
N HIS A 119 -13.67 -2.14 -5.98
CA HIS A 119 -14.95 -2.13 -6.70
C HIS A 119 -15.90 -1.15 -6.03
N THR A 120 -16.37 -0.18 -6.81
CA THR A 120 -17.44 0.74 -6.45
C THR A 120 -18.69 0.40 -7.26
N GLN A 121 -19.85 0.39 -6.62
CA GLN A 121 -21.15 0.19 -7.25
C GLN A 121 -22.17 1.17 -6.68
N GLU A 122 -22.73 2.00 -7.55
CA GLU A 122 -23.82 2.92 -7.24
C GLU A 122 -25.05 2.54 -8.03
N PHE A 123 -26.23 2.59 -7.41
CA PHE A 123 -27.48 2.34 -8.12
C PHE A 123 -28.61 3.24 -7.62
N ILE A 124 -29.51 3.56 -8.54
CA ILE A 124 -30.78 4.23 -8.27
C ILE A 124 -31.87 3.47 -9.02
N LYS A 125 -32.85 2.94 -8.28
CA LYS A 125 -33.98 2.20 -8.86
C LYS A 125 -35.11 3.16 -9.19
N PHE A 126 -34.98 3.92 -10.27
CA PHE A 126 -36.12 4.62 -10.85
C PHE A 126 -37.17 3.61 -11.34
N HIS A 127 -38.44 3.96 -11.22
CA HIS A 127 -39.55 3.10 -11.66
C HIS A 127 -39.55 2.86 -13.18
N ILE A 128 -39.06 3.83 -13.95
CA ILE A 128 -39.08 3.80 -15.43
C ILE A 128 -37.75 3.32 -15.99
N LEU A 129 -36.62 3.81 -15.46
CA LEU A 129 -35.29 3.53 -16.00
C LEU A 129 -34.26 3.34 -14.88
N PRO A 130 -34.05 2.11 -14.37
CA PRO A 130 -33.06 1.89 -13.32
C PRO A 130 -31.66 2.25 -13.83
N MET A 131 -30.89 2.92 -12.99
CA MET A 131 -29.53 3.34 -13.30
C MET A 131 -28.55 2.63 -12.37
N GLU A 132 -27.46 2.13 -12.91
CA GLU A 132 -26.38 1.49 -12.17
C GLU A 132 -25.04 1.93 -12.74
N ARG A 133 -24.13 2.36 -11.87
CA ARG A 133 -22.74 2.67 -12.19
C ARG A 133 -21.83 1.73 -11.43
N LYS A 134 -20.89 1.10 -12.13
CA LYS A 134 -19.82 0.28 -11.54
C LYS A 134 -18.48 0.87 -11.94
N MET A 135 -17.55 0.93 -10.99
CA MET A 135 -16.17 1.30 -11.24
C MET A 135 -15.26 0.29 -10.58
N SER A 136 -14.33 -0.29 -11.33
CA SER A 136 -13.33 -1.22 -10.83
C SER A 136 -11.94 -0.65 -11.07
N LEU A 137 -11.12 -0.66 -10.03
CA LEU A 137 -9.70 -0.31 -10.06
C LEU A 137 -8.90 -1.58 -9.78
N MET A 138 -8.00 -1.95 -10.68
CA MET A 138 -7.14 -3.12 -10.51
C MET A 138 -5.71 -2.76 -10.86
N LYS A 139 -4.79 -3.03 -9.94
CA LYS A 139 -3.36 -2.96 -10.24
C LYS A 139 -2.98 -4.14 -11.14
N GLN A 140 -2.43 -3.84 -12.32
CA GLN A 140 -1.98 -4.82 -13.30
C GLN A 140 -0.56 -4.47 -13.73
N ASN A 141 0.42 -5.27 -13.34
CA ASN A 141 1.85 -4.99 -13.57
C ASN A 141 2.23 -3.54 -13.16
N ASP A 142 2.70 -2.72 -14.12
CA ASP A 142 3.11 -1.31 -13.94
C ASP A 142 1.99 -0.32 -14.34
N GLN A 143 0.72 -0.73 -14.26
CA GLN A 143 -0.43 0.11 -14.59
C GLN A 143 -1.59 -0.08 -13.59
N LEU A 144 -2.42 0.95 -13.46
CA LEU A 144 -3.70 0.91 -12.79
C LEU A 144 -4.81 0.92 -13.84
N ALA A 145 -5.53 -0.20 -13.96
CA ALA A 145 -6.67 -0.32 -14.86
C ALA A 145 -7.94 0.16 -14.16
N MET A 146 -8.59 1.18 -14.73
CA MET A 146 -9.91 1.67 -14.30
C MET A 146 -10.95 1.26 -15.32
N THR A 147 -11.92 0.44 -14.91
CA THR A 147 -13.06 0.05 -15.74
C THR A 147 -14.33 0.64 -15.17
N ARG A 148 -15.03 1.46 -15.95
CA ARG A 148 -16.32 2.04 -15.61
C ARG A 148 -17.41 1.46 -16.48
N SER A 149 -18.49 1.01 -15.87
CA SER A 149 -19.71 0.56 -16.56
C SER A 149 -20.89 1.36 -16.07
N VAL A 150 -21.64 1.96 -16.99
CA VAL A 150 -22.89 2.67 -16.70
C VAL A 150 -24.01 1.95 -17.43
N LYS A 151 -25.02 1.55 -16.67
CA LYS A 151 -26.23 0.91 -17.15
C LYS A 151 -27.42 1.83 -16.92
N GLU A 152 -28.14 2.13 -18.00
CA GLU A 152 -29.37 2.92 -17.99
C GLU A 152 -30.46 2.09 -18.68
N GLY A 153 -31.31 1.42 -17.89
CA GLY A 153 -32.27 0.45 -18.42
C GLY A 153 -31.58 -0.77 -19.04
N GLU A 154 -31.77 -0.98 -20.35
CA GLU A 154 -31.13 -2.06 -21.11
C GLU A 154 -29.77 -1.67 -21.69
N ASP A 155 -29.50 -0.37 -21.80
CA ASP A 155 -28.26 0.13 -22.38
C ASP A 155 -27.11 0.03 -21.38
N VAL A 156 -25.98 -0.53 -21.81
CA VAL A 156 -24.76 -0.65 -21.01
C VAL A 156 -23.60 -0.03 -21.78
N LYS A 157 -22.95 0.96 -21.16
CA LYS A 157 -21.73 1.60 -21.68
C LYS A 157 -20.57 1.25 -20.77
N THR A 158 -19.55 0.61 -21.32
CA THR A 158 -18.32 0.27 -20.58
C THR A 158 -17.13 0.98 -21.21
N LYS A 159 -16.31 1.61 -20.36
CA LYS A 159 -15.07 2.27 -20.75
C LYS A 159 -13.97 1.82 -19.80
N THR A 160 -12.81 1.49 -20.37
CA THR A 160 -11.61 1.18 -19.61
C THR A 160 -10.54 2.21 -19.92
N THR A 161 -9.89 2.74 -18.90
CA THR A 161 -8.71 3.60 -19.00
C THR A 161 -7.57 3.02 -18.17
N PHE A 162 -6.36 3.28 -18.61
CA PHE A 162 -5.16 2.79 -17.95
C PHE A 162 -4.31 3.98 -17.54
N PHE A 163 -3.81 3.94 -16.31
CA PHE A 163 -2.88 4.92 -15.79
C PHE A 163 -1.55 4.25 -15.53
N PRO A 164 -0.42 4.77 -16.04
CA PRO A 164 0.90 4.29 -15.64
C PRO A 164 1.03 4.31 -14.12
N TRP A 165 1.55 3.25 -13.51
CA TRP A 165 1.67 3.18 -12.04
C TRP A 165 2.56 4.31 -11.48
N ARG A 166 3.57 4.73 -12.25
CA ARG A 166 4.41 5.87 -11.88
C ARG A 166 3.66 7.20 -11.80
N SER A 167 2.56 7.36 -12.54
CA SER A 167 1.73 8.56 -12.51
C SER A 167 0.63 8.50 -11.44
N THR A 168 0.55 7.44 -10.63
CA THR A 168 -0.41 7.31 -9.52
C THR A 168 0.23 7.58 -8.16
N GLN A 169 1.44 8.17 -8.13
CA GLN A 169 2.07 8.57 -6.88
C GLN A 169 1.19 9.62 -6.17
N GLY A 170 0.87 9.38 -4.90
CA GLY A 170 -0.04 10.24 -4.14
C GLY A 170 -1.53 10.00 -4.43
N PHE A 171 -1.88 8.91 -5.12
CA PHE A 171 -3.26 8.52 -5.37
C PHE A 171 -3.95 7.94 -4.13
N VAL A 172 -5.13 8.48 -3.85
CA VAL A 172 -6.02 8.06 -2.76
C VAL A 172 -7.34 7.61 -3.38
N SER A 173 -7.59 6.30 -3.36
CA SER A 173 -8.87 5.74 -3.80
C SER A 173 -9.98 6.03 -2.78
N GLU A 174 -11.25 5.80 -3.13
CA GLU A 174 -12.38 5.99 -2.20
C GLU A 174 -12.22 5.15 -0.92
N ALA A 175 -11.74 3.91 -1.04
CA ALA A 175 -11.43 3.05 0.12
C ALA A 175 -10.27 3.62 0.96
N ALA A 176 -9.20 4.09 0.32
CA ALA A 176 -8.05 4.67 1.01
C ALA A 176 -8.42 5.98 1.73
N ASN A 177 -9.30 6.78 1.12
CA ASN A 177 -9.80 8.04 1.68
C ASN A 177 -10.47 7.82 3.04
N LEU A 178 -11.24 6.75 3.20
CA LEU A 178 -11.89 6.44 4.48
C LEU A 178 -10.86 6.27 5.60
N LEU A 179 -9.81 5.47 5.38
CA LEU A 179 -8.73 5.30 6.35
C LEU A 179 -7.89 6.57 6.54
N LEU A 180 -7.67 7.33 5.47
CA LEU A 180 -6.93 8.58 5.52
C LEU A 180 -7.65 9.62 6.41
N LEU A 181 -8.96 9.76 6.27
CA LEU A 181 -9.80 10.62 7.11
C LEU A 181 -9.75 10.20 8.59
N ARG A 182 -9.84 8.89 8.87
CA ARG A 182 -9.66 8.36 10.23
C ARG A 182 -8.29 8.74 10.79
N MET A 183 -7.25 8.68 9.97
CA MET A 183 -5.90 9.03 10.41
C MET A 183 -5.73 10.54 10.66
N MET A 184 -6.30 11.39 9.81
CA MET A 184 -6.30 12.84 10.04
C MET A 184 -6.97 13.19 11.36
N ALA A 185 -8.08 12.54 11.70
CA ALA A 185 -8.75 12.71 12.98
C ALA A 185 -7.93 12.16 14.15
N TRP A 186 -7.38 10.96 14.02
CA TRP A 186 -6.50 10.38 15.04
C TRP A 186 -5.31 11.28 15.40
N ARG A 187 -4.69 11.89 14.38
CA ARG A 187 -3.58 12.83 14.55
C ARG A 187 -4.02 14.25 14.88
N GLN A 188 -5.32 14.56 14.80
CA GLN A 188 -5.88 15.91 14.84
C GLN A 188 -5.15 16.87 13.89
N LEU A 189 -4.78 16.37 12.71
CA LEU A 189 -3.91 17.07 11.76
C LEU A 189 -4.32 16.77 10.31
N VAL A 190 -4.57 17.84 9.57
CA VAL A 190 -4.74 17.81 8.10
C VAL A 190 -3.49 18.43 7.48
N PRO A 191 -2.89 17.81 6.45
CA PRO A 191 -1.71 18.37 5.81
C PRO A 191 -2.04 19.68 5.07
N ASN A 192 -1.29 20.74 5.39
CA ASN A 192 -1.49 22.06 4.78
C ASN A 192 -1.12 22.03 3.30
N ASN A 193 -1.98 22.59 2.45
CA ASN A 193 -1.77 22.71 0.99
C ASN A 193 -1.49 21.39 0.26
N ALA A 194 -1.80 20.23 0.85
CA ALA A 194 -1.61 18.96 0.18
C ALA A 194 -2.67 18.74 -0.93
N GLN A 195 -2.18 18.33 -2.10
CA GLN A 195 -2.97 18.00 -3.28
C GLN A 195 -2.72 16.53 -3.61
N PHE A 196 -3.67 15.69 -3.21
CA PHE A 196 -3.65 14.26 -3.50
C PHE A 196 -4.22 14.00 -4.89
N LEU A 197 -3.91 12.84 -5.47
CA LEU A 197 -4.61 12.37 -6.65
C LEU A 197 -5.86 11.57 -6.25
N ALA A 198 -6.94 11.74 -7.00
CA ALA A 198 -8.19 11.02 -6.86
C ALA A 198 -8.81 10.76 -8.24
N LEU A 199 -9.91 10.02 -8.27
CA LEU A 199 -10.76 9.90 -9.45
C LEU A 199 -12.05 10.68 -9.26
N ASP A 200 -12.49 11.36 -10.31
CA ASP A 200 -13.83 11.91 -10.36
C ASP A 200 -14.88 10.82 -10.73
N THR A 201 -16.14 11.23 -10.79
CA THR A 201 -17.28 10.33 -11.11
C THR A 201 -17.26 9.74 -12.53
N GLU A 202 -16.43 10.30 -13.41
CA GLU A 202 -16.19 9.81 -14.77
C GLU A 202 -14.94 8.91 -14.86
N GLY A 203 -14.22 8.72 -13.75
CA GLY A 203 -13.02 7.90 -13.68
C GLY A 203 -11.79 8.60 -14.25
N LYS A 204 -11.77 9.94 -14.27
CA LYS A 204 -10.59 10.73 -14.69
C LYS A 204 -9.74 11.08 -13.47
N LEU A 205 -8.43 11.02 -13.63
CA LEU A 205 -7.50 11.51 -12.60
C LEU A 205 -7.69 13.00 -12.41
N CYS A 206 -7.77 13.41 -11.15
CA CYS A 206 -7.97 14.78 -10.72
C CYS A 206 -7.33 14.99 -9.33
N HIS A 207 -7.44 16.22 -8.80
CA HIS A 207 -6.93 16.54 -7.48
C HIS A 207 -8.00 16.39 -6.40
N SER A 208 -7.59 15.93 -5.22
CA SER A 208 -8.37 16.02 -3.99
C SER A 208 -7.59 16.78 -2.91
N THR A 209 -8.28 17.71 -2.26
CA THR A 209 -7.73 18.53 -1.18
C THR A 209 -8.53 18.33 0.09
N TYR A 210 -7.86 18.48 1.24
CA TYR A 210 -8.47 18.37 2.56
C TYR A 210 -8.24 19.66 3.33
N GLN A 211 -9.26 20.11 4.05
CA GLN A 211 -9.21 21.30 4.89
C GLN A 211 -9.75 20.99 6.28
N ALA A 212 -9.00 21.35 7.31
CA ALA A 212 -9.49 21.32 8.68
C ALA A 212 -10.44 22.52 8.90
N LEU A 213 -11.68 22.25 9.31
CA LEU A 213 -12.67 23.27 9.67
C LEU A 213 -12.71 23.53 11.18
N GLY A 214 -11.87 22.83 11.95
CA GLY A 214 -11.77 22.94 13.40
C GLY A 214 -12.57 21.86 14.13
N THR A 215 -12.89 22.15 15.38
CA THR A 215 -13.61 21.23 16.28
C THR A 215 -14.97 21.81 16.62
N GLN A 216 -15.99 20.95 16.67
CA GLN A 216 -17.35 21.33 17.06
C GLN A 216 -17.91 20.30 18.05
N THR A 217 -18.69 20.75 19.03
CA THR A 217 -19.45 19.85 19.90
C THR A 217 -20.77 19.46 19.21
N ILE A 218 -21.04 18.17 19.12
CA ILE A 218 -22.31 17.62 18.61
C ILE A 218 -23.01 16.78 19.68
N GLN A 219 -24.33 16.62 19.55
CA GLN A 219 -25.09 15.69 20.39
C GLN A 219 -25.23 14.32 19.73
N VAL A 220 -24.88 13.28 20.47
CA VAL A 220 -25.04 11.88 20.08
C VAL A 220 -25.85 11.17 21.17
N GLY A 221 -27.14 11.02 20.94
CA GLY A 221 -28.07 10.58 21.98
C GLY A 221 -28.04 11.54 23.18
N PRO A 222 -27.82 11.05 24.42
CA PRO A 222 -27.74 11.92 25.61
C PRO A 222 -26.36 12.57 25.82
N GLN A 223 -25.35 12.24 25.00
CA GLN A 223 -23.97 12.67 25.20
C GLN A 223 -23.63 13.86 24.30
N GLN A 224 -22.81 14.77 24.81
CA GLN A 224 -22.15 15.80 24.00
C GLN A 224 -20.70 15.39 23.78
N VAL A 225 -20.25 15.46 22.54
CA VAL A 225 -18.90 15.04 22.15
C VAL A 225 -18.30 16.02 21.15
N ASP A 226 -17.01 16.27 21.29
CA ASP A 226 -16.25 17.08 20.36
C ASP A 226 -15.84 16.24 19.15
N VAL A 227 -16.05 16.79 17.96
CA VAL A 227 -15.70 16.18 16.68
C VAL A 227 -14.76 17.08 15.90
N PHE A 228 -13.73 16.47 15.31
CA PHE A 228 -12.81 17.11 14.39
C PHE A 228 -13.40 17.10 12.98
N ILE A 229 -13.46 18.26 12.34
CA ILE A 229 -14.14 18.43 11.06
C ILE A 229 -13.11 18.55 9.95
N VAL A 230 -13.18 17.63 9.00
CA VAL A 230 -12.40 17.64 7.76
C VAL A 230 -13.34 17.81 6.57
N GLU A 231 -13.09 18.81 5.75
CA GLU A 231 -13.72 18.95 4.44
C GLU A 231 -12.80 18.39 3.37
N GLN A 232 -13.31 17.46 2.57
CA GLN A 232 -12.67 16.97 1.37
C GLN A 232 -13.33 17.63 0.16
N THR A 233 -12.52 18.12 -0.77
CA THR A 233 -12.97 18.58 -2.09
C THR A 233 -12.29 17.76 -3.18
N VAL A 234 -13.07 17.25 -4.13
CA VAL A 234 -12.59 16.59 -5.35
C VAL A 234 -12.81 17.52 -6.53
N HIS A 235 -11.72 17.94 -7.17
CA HIS A 235 -11.70 18.96 -8.24
C HIS A 235 -11.79 18.30 -9.60
N SER A 236 -12.99 17.89 -10.04
CA SER A 236 -13.18 17.29 -11.37
C SER A 236 -12.67 18.22 -12.47
N THR A 237 -12.05 17.64 -13.50
CA THR A 237 -11.48 18.40 -14.63
C THR A 237 -12.56 18.96 -15.57
N GLU A 238 -13.73 18.33 -15.62
CA GLU A 238 -14.83 18.68 -16.52
C GLU A 238 -16.14 18.96 -15.79
N GLY A 239 -16.25 18.55 -14.53
CA GLY A 239 -17.41 18.75 -13.68
C GLY A 239 -17.24 19.86 -12.64
N ILE A 240 -18.27 20.04 -11.82
CA ILE A 240 -18.22 20.94 -10.66
C ILE A 240 -17.47 20.21 -9.53
N PRO A 241 -16.59 20.90 -8.78
CA PRO A 241 -15.96 20.33 -7.61
C PRO A 241 -17.00 19.79 -6.62
N THR A 242 -16.78 18.58 -6.12
CA THR A 242 -17.67 17.96 -5.13
C THR A 242 -17.02 18.03 -3.76
N SER A 243 -17.72 18.58 -2.77
CA SER A 243 -17.24 18.68 -1.39
C SER A 243 -18.04 17.82 -0.43
N CYS A 244 -17.36 17.18 0.51
CA CYS A 244 -17.93 16.41 1.61
C CYS A 244 -17.28 16.80 2.93
N GLN A 245 -18.08 17.04 3.96
CA GLN A 245 -17.62 17.27 5.32
C GLN A 245 -17.74 15.99 6.14
N PHE A 246 -16.68 15.66 6.86
CA PHE A 246 -16.57 14.51 7.74
C PHE A 246 -16.29 15.00 9.15
N TYR A 247 -17.17 14.64 10.07
CA TYR A 247 -17.08 14.96 11.49
C TYR A 247 -16.62 13.69 12.18
N LEU A 248 -15.40 13.69 12.69
CA LEU A 248 -14.71 12.50 13.16
C LEU A 248 -14.46 12.62 14.67
N LEU A 249 -14.66 11.52 15.40
CA LEU A 249 -14.27 11.40 16.80
C LEU A 249 -12.74 11.35 16.94
N SER A 250 -12.24 11.55 18.15
CA SER A 250 -10.79 11.57 18.44
C SER A 250 -10.07 10.28 18.06
N ASP A 251 -10.76 9.14 18.08
CA ASP A 251 -10.21 7.84 17.70
C ASP A 251 -10.36 7.51 16.20
N GLY A 252 -10.94 8.42 15.43
CA GLY A 252 -11.14 8.31 14.00
C GLY A 252 -12.53 7.84 13.56
N HIS A 253 -13.45 7.47 14.46
CA HIS A 253 -14.81 7.08 14.03
C HIS A 253 -15.53 8.23 13.31
N LEU A 254 -16.22 7.92 12.21
CA LEU A 254 -17.05 8.90 11.51
C LEU A 254 -18.38 9.12 12.28
N ALA A 255 -18.53 10.29 12.88
CA ALA A 255 -19.73 10.67 13.62
C ALA A 255 -20.81 11.29 12.73
N LYS A 256 -20.42 12.11 11.73
CA LYS A 256 -21.35 12.72 10.78
C LYS A 256 -20.70 12.94 9.42
N ARG A 257 -21.45 12.73 8.35
CA ARG A 257 -21.04 13.02 6.97
C ARG A 257 -22.09 13.87 6.27
N ILE A 258 -21.67 14.98 5.67
CA ILE A 258 -22.52 15.89 4.90
C ILE A 258 -21.93 16.02 3.50
N GLN A 259 -22.74 15.77 2.47
CA GLN A 259 -22.35 16.02 1.09
C GLN A 259 -22.96 17.34 0.62
N MET A 260 -22.10 18.28 0.19
CA MET A 260 -22.56 19.59 -0.26
C MET A 260 -23.44 19.43 -1.50
N GLY A 261 -24.63 20.01 -1.46
CA GLY A 261 -25.62 19.93 -2.54
C GLY A 261 -26.59 18.74 -2.46
N SER A 262 -26.48 17.86 -1.46
CA SER A 262 -27.44 16.76 -1.22
C SER A 262 -28.34 17.08 -0.01
N PRO A 263 -29.67 16.86 -0.11
CA PRO A 263 -30.58 17.05 1.00
C PRO A 263 -30.48 15.86 1.97
N GLY A 264 -29.66 16.00 3.01
CA GLY A 264 -29.54 14.99 4.07
C GLY A 264 -28.12 14.86 4.60
N CYS A 265 -27.96 14.02 5.63
CA CYS A 265 -26.65 13.68 6.16
C CYS A 265 -26.64 12.25 6.73
N CYS A 266 -25.45 11.69 6.91
CA CYS A 266 -25.28 10.46 7.67
C CYS A 266 -24.81 10.84 9.08
N MET A 267 -25.36 10.28 10.14
CA MET A 267 -24.88 10.52 11.51
C MET A 267 -25.01 9.29 12.41
N ILE A 268 -24.10 9.17 13.38
CA ILE A 268 -24.20 8.13 14.41
C ILE A 268 -25.38 8.43 15.34
N THR A 269 -26.13 7.38 15.68
CA THR A 269 -27.26 7.46 16.62
C THR A 269 -26.86 7.09 18.04
N LYS A 270 -25.75 6.38 18.20
CA LYS A 270 -25.20 5.91 19.46
C LYS A 270 -23.69 6.11 19.48
N MET A 271 -23.17 6.48 20.65
CA MET A 271 -21.73 6.62 20.86
C MET A 271 -21.02 5.26 20.73
N PRO A 272 -19.97 5.14 19.89
CA PRO A 272 -19.13 3.94 19.84
C PRO A 272 -18.23 3.86 21.07
N VAL A 273 -17.66 2.67 21.30
CA VAL A 273 -16.60 2.50 22.30
C VAL A 273 -15.33 3.09 21.73
N LEU A 274 -14.90 4.23 22.26
CA LEU A 274 -13.69 4.89 21.80
C LEU A 274 -12.47 4.03 22.08
N ARG A 275 -11.56 3.99 21.11
CA ARG A 275 -10.26 3.35 21.26
C ARG A 275 -9.22 4.34 21.73
N ASP A 276 -8.59 4.01 22.84
CA ASP A 276 -7.38 4.69 23.28
C ASP A 276 -6.15 3.92 22.81
N LYS A 277 -5.00 4.58 22.67
CA LYS A 277 -3.73 3.87 22.55
C LYS A 277 -3.57 3.05 23.82
N ASP A 278 -3.64 1.73 23.72
CA ASP A 278 -3.25 0.87 24.82
C ASP A 278 -1.82 1.25 25.19
N GLU A 279 -1.64 1.86 26.37
CA GLU A 279 -0.32 1.97 26.97
C GLU A 279 0.16 0.53 27.16
N ILE A 280 1.04 0.08 26.26
CA ILE A 280 1.66 -1.24 26.36
C ILE A 280 2.40 -1.22 27.70
N GLN A 281 1.77 -1.79 28.73
CA GLN A 281 2.46 -1.97 29.99
C GLN A 281 3.75 -2.73 29.65
N PRO A 282 4.92 -2.23 30.06
CA PRO A 282 6.16 -2.92 29.77
C PRO A 282 6.01 -4.34 30.28
N GLY A 283 6.04 -5.31 29.36
CA GLY A 283 5.93 -6.71 29.70
C GLY A 283 6.99 -7.06 30.75
N PRO A 284 6.72 -8.04 31.64
CA PRO A 284 7.68 -8.43 32.66
C PRO A 284 9.02 -8.75 31.98
N VAL A 285 10.06 -8.00 32.37
CA VAL A 285 11.42 -8.24 31.90
C VAL A 285 11.90 -9.50 32.63
N PHE A 286 11.78 -10.65 31.97
CA PHE A 286 12.40 -11.87 32.45
C PHE A 286 13.91 -11.77 32.26
N GLU A 287 14.67 -11.85 33.35
CA GLU A 287 16.12 -12.01 33.26
C GLU A 287 16.41 -13.30 32.47
N LYS A 288 17.24 -13.20 31.43
CA LYS A 288 17.65 -14.37 30.65
C LYS A 288 18.43 -15.30 31.58
N GLN A 289 17.83 -16.43 31.95
CA GLN A 289 18.55 -17.48 32.67
C GLN A 289 19.70 -18.00 31.79
N PRO A 290 20.91 -18.19 32.36
CA PRO A 290 22.00 -18.85 31.66
C PRO A 290 21.54 -20.23 31.17
N LEU A 291 21.70 -20.50 29.87
CA LEU A 291 21.38 -21.80 29.29
C LEU A 291 22.47 -22.81 29.68
N VAL A 292 22.25 -23.55 30.76
CA VAL A 292 23.12 -24.66 31.19
C VAL A 292 22.68 -25.95 30.49
N TRP A 293 22.90 -26.00 29.17
CA TRP A 293 22.43 -27.08 28.32
C TRP A 293 23.17 -28.40 28.57
N GLU A 294 24.37 -28.35 29.17
CA GLU A 294 25.17 -29.53 29.51
C GLU A 294 24.53 -30.39 30.60
N ASP A 295 23.81 -29.75 31.55
CA ASP A 295 23.14 -30.44 32.67
C ASP A 295 21.69 -30.84 32.32
N ASP A 296 21.10 -30.21 31.30
CA ASP A 296 19.78 -30.56 30.80
C ASP A 296 19.86 -31.81 29.91
N MET A 297 19.30 -32.91 30.40
CA MET A 297 19.34 -34.21 29.75
C MET A 297 18.70 -34.21 28.33
N GLU A 298 17.65 -33.41 28.09
CA GLU A 298 17.02 -33.33 26.77
C GLU A 298 17.86 -32.49 25.80
N LEU A 299 18.39 -31.36 26.24
CA LEU A 299 19.25 -30.49 25.43
C LEU A 299 20.57 -31.17 25.11
N TYR A 300 21.17 -31.86 26.08
CA TYR A 300 22.37 -32.65 25.87
C TYR A 300 22.14 -33.76 24.84
N SER A 301 21.01 -34.48 24.91
CA SER A 301 20.64 -35.49 23.91
C SER A 301 20.56 -34.87 22.51
N LYS A 302 19.84 -33.76 22.35
CA LYS A 302 19.71 -33.04 21.06
C LYS A 302 21.06 -32.59 20.52
N PHE A 303 21.95 -32.13 21.39
CA PHE A 303 23.30 -31.73 21.02
C PHE A 303 24.11 -32.92 20.50
N VAL A 304 24.10 -34.05 21.21
CA VAL A 304 24.84 -35.26 20.81
C VAL A 304 24.34 -35.78 19.47
N ASP A 305 23.03 -35.85 19.27
CA ASP A 305 22.42 -36.29 18.02
C ASP A 305 22.82 -35.39 16.85
N ARG A 306 22.70 -34.07 17.03
CA ARG A 306 23.08 -33.10 15.99
C ARG A 306 24.57 -33.13 15.68
N LYS A 307 25.42 -33.36 16.69
CA LYS A 307 26.87 -33.48 16.54
C LYS A 307 27.25 -34.70 15.72
N GLU A 308 26.65 -35.86 15.98
CA GLU A 308 26.89 -37.07 15.18
C GLU A 308 26.35 -36.93 13.75
N GLU A 309 25.17 -36.32 13.57
CA GLU A 309 24.62 -36.03 12.24
C GLU A 309 25.58 -35.17 11.41
N LEU A 310 26.07 -34.06 11.99
CA LEU A 310 27.03 -33.18 11.33
C LEU A 310 28.35 -33.89 11.03
N ARG A 311 28.85 -34.71 11.95
CA ARG A 311 30.07 -35.50 11.75
C ARG A 311 29.93 -36.46 10.56
N LEU A 312 28.80 -37.17 10.47
CA LEU A 312 28.53 -38.08 9.36
C LEU A 312 28.38 -37.33 8.03
N SER A 313 27.69 -36.18 8.05
CA SER A 313 27.54 -35.30 6.89
C SER A 313 28.89 -34.81 6.38
N HIS A 314 29.76 -34.29 7.25
CA HIS A 314 31.10 -33.83 6.88
C HIS A 314 31.99 -34.97 6.36
N ALA A 315 31.94 -36.15 6.99
CA ALA A 315 32.69 -37.32 6.52
C ALA A 315 32.20 -37.78 5.13
N SER A 316 30.89 -37.76 4.89
CA SER A 316 30.31 -38.06 3.59
C SER A 316 30.74 -37.04 2.53
N TYR A 317 30.68 -35.75 2.86
CA TYR A 317 31.14 -34.67 1.98
C TYR A 317 32.60 -34.86 1.54
N LEU A 318 33.51 -35.11 2.48
CA LEU A 318 34.92 -35.33 2.15
C LEU A 318 35.15 -36.60 1.29
N ARG A 319 34.33 -37.65 1.48
CA ARG A 319 34.39 -38.85 0.63
C ARG A 319 33.90 -38.58 -0.79
N GLN A 320 32.89 -37.73 -0.95
CA GLN A 320 32.33 -37.35 -2.25
C GLN A 320 33.23 -36.36 -3.01
N HIS A 321 34.10 -35.65 -2.30
CA HIS A 321 34.99 -34.62 -2.83
C HIS A 321 36.47 -34.93 -2.57
N PRO A 322 37.07 -35.94 -3.24
CA PRO A 322 38.50 -36.26 -3.08
C PRO A 322 39.42 -35.09 -3.46
N GLU A 323 38.95 -34.17 -4.30
CA GLU A 323 39.66 -32.94 -4.66
C GLU A 323 39.92 -32.03 -3.45
N ALA A 324 39.04 -32.04 -2.44
CA ALA A 324 39.23 -31.23 -1.24
C ALA A 324 40.43 -31.72 -0.42
N GLN A 325 40.60 -33.05 -0.31
CA GLN A 325 41.74 -33.64 0.38
C GLN A 325 43.05 -33.37 -0.36
N ALA A 326 43.05 -33.48 -1.70
CA ALA A 326 44.22 -33.18 -2.52
C ALA A 326 44.63 -31.71 -2.38
N LEU A 327 43.67 -30.78 -2.48
CA LEU A 327 43.88 -29.34 -2.39
C LEU A 327 44.44 -28.91 -1.02
N VAL A 328 43.97 -29.52 0.08
CA VAL A 328 44.54 -29.25 1.42
C VAL A 328 45.94 -29.88 1.57
N SER A 329 46.17 -31.06 1.00
CA SER A 329 47.48 -31.73 1.07
C SER A 329 48.55 -30.95 0.32
N ASP A 330 48.21 -30.46 -0.89
CA ASP A 330 49.08 -29.63 -1.70
C ASP A 330 49.38 -28.30 -0.99
N PHE A 331 48.36 -27.66 -0.39
CA PHE A 331 48.56 -26.46 0.42
C PHE A 331 49.58 -26.69 1.55
N LEU A 332 49.40 -27.77 2.33
CA LEU A 332 50.29 -28.09 3.44
C LEU A 332 51.71 -28.38 2.96
N LEU A 333 51.86 -29.07 1.82
CA LEU A 333 53.16 -29.30 1.19
C LEU A 333 53.84 -27.97 0.83
N PHE A 334 53.13 -27.06 0.16
CA PHE A 334 53.70 -25.77 -0.22
C PHE A 334 53.99 -24.88 0.99
N LEU A 335 53.17 -24.93 2.03
CA LEU A 335 53.38 -24.21 3.29
C LEU A 335 54.66 -24.70 3.98
N LEU A 336 54.87 -26.02 4.06
CA LEU A 336 56.04 -26.62 4.68
C LEU A 336 57.33 -26.42 3.87
N LEU A 337 57.24 -26.39 2.55
CA LEU A 337 58.38 -26.16 1.66
C LEU A 337 58.83 -24.69 1.65
N ARG A 338 57.88 -23.75 1.65
CA ARG A 338 58.18 -22.32 1.52
C ARG A 338 58.38 -21.62 2.87
N GLN A 339 57.85 -22.18 3.95
CA GLN A 339 57.90 -21.63 5.31
C GLN A 339 57.71 -20.10 5.35
N PRO A 340 56.59 -19.58 4.80
CA PRO A 340 56.35 -18.15 4.76
C PRO A 340 56.20 -17.58 6.18
N ALA A 341 56.66 -16.34 6.37
CA ALA A 341 56.52 -15.64 7.66
C ALA A 341 55.05 -15.38 8.04
N ASP A 342 54.15 -15.27 7.05
CA ASP A 342 52.70 -15.13 7.24
C ASP A 342 51.94 -16.26 6.52
N ALA A 343 51.55 -17.27 7.29
CA ALA A 343 50.80 -18.42 6.79
C ALA A 343 49.36 -18.07 6.37
N ILE A 344 48.77 -17.01 6.93
CA ILE A 344 47.37 -16.62 6.67
C ILE A 344 47.27 -15.95 5.31
N THR A 345 48.16 -14.98 5.03
CA THR A 345 48.23 -14.33 3.71
C THR A 345 48.56 -15.35 2.63
N PHE A 346 49.50 -16.27 2.92
CA PHE A 346 49.84 -17.37 2.02
C PHE A 346 48.64 -18.28 1.71
N ALA A 347 47.80 -18.60 2.71
CA ALA A 347 46.58 -19.38 2.50
C ALA A 347 45.58 -18.65 1.62
N ALA A 348 45.37 -17.35 1.83
CA ALA A 348 44.46 -16.55 1.01
C ALA A 348 44.89 -16.50 -0.46
N GLU A 349 46.19 -16.36 -0.73
CA GLU A 349 46.74 -16.40 -2.08
C GLU A 349 46.65 -17.80 -2.72
N TYR A 350 46.93 -18.85 -1.93
CA TYR A 350 46.85 -20.23 -2.41
C TYR A 350 45.42 -20.65 -2.76
N PHE A 351 44.44 -20.36 -1.90
CA PHE A 351 43.05 -20.77 -2.10
C PHE A 351 42.24 -19.83 -3.00
N GLY A 352 42.66 -18.58 -3.14
CA GLY A 352 41.97 -17.54 -3.92
C GLY A 352 41.58 -17.93 -5.36
N PRO A 353 42.46 -18.57 -6.15
CA PRO A 353 42.15 -19.01 -7.51
C PRO A 353 41.06 -20.09 -7.62
N PHE A 354 40.79 -20.85 -6.55
CA PHE A 354 39.78 -21.91 -6.54
C PHE A 354 38.37 -21.40 -6.20
N ALA A 355 38.22 -20.13 -5.79
CA ALA A 355 36.93 -19.53 -5.51
C ALA A 355 36.13 -19.27 -6.80
N LYS A 356 34.88 -19.76 -6.87
CA LYS A 356 33.99 -19.70 -8.05
C LYS A 356 33.61 -18.29 -8.55
N ARG A 357 34.21 -17.20 -8.06
CA ARG A 357 33.83 -15.82 -8.38
C ARG A 357 34.95 -14.84 -8.75
N ASN A 358 36.19 -15.28 -8.99
CA ASN A 358 37.25 -14.37 -9.43
C ASN A 358 37.84 -14.77 -10.80
N PRO A 359 38.17 -13.82 -11.69
CA PRO A 359 38.89 -14.11 -12.92
C PRO A 359 40.30 -14.65 -12.63
N PRO A 360 40.87 -15.49 -13.52
CA PRO A 360 42.15 -16.16 -13.27
C PRO A 360 43.26 -15.14 -13.05
N THR A 361 43.90 -15.21 -11.89
CA THR A 361 45.08 -14.40 -11.55
C THR A 361 46.34 -15.18 -11.97
N PRO A 362 47.34 -14.54 -12.59
CA PRO A 362 48.49 -15.26 -13.15
C PRO A 362 49.35 -15.95 -12.08
N SER A 363 49.89 -17.11 -12.45
CA SER A 363 50.38 -18.18 -11.58
C SER A 363 51.69 -17.94 -10.82
N LEU A 364 52.29 -16.75 -10.91
CA LEU A 364 53.55 -16.44 -10.22
C LEU A 364 53.57 -14.97 -9.76
N ARG A 365 53.34 -14.72 -8.48
CA ARG A 365 53.63 -13.45 -7.80
C ARG A 365 54.38 -13.69 -6.49
N SER A 366 55.22 -12.72 -6.13
CA SER A 366 56.17 -12.78 -5.01
C SER A 366 55.48 -12.75 -3.64
N SER A 367 56.13 -13.37 -2.65
CA SER A 367 55.67 -13.57 -1.26
C SER A 367 55.59 -12.32 -0.38
N ASP A 368 55.86 -11.14 -0.92
CA ASP A 368 56.11 -9.93 -0.12
C ASP A 368 55.00 -8.86 -0.27
N ARG A 369 53.73 -9.27 -0.19
CA ARG A 369 52.60 -8.33 -0.13
C ARG A 369 51.97 -8.28 1.26
N LEU A 370 51.63 -7.05 1.66
CA LEU A 370 50.91 -6.75 2.89
C LEU A 370 49.48 -7.30 2.84
N ASN A 371 49.08 -7.90 3.96
CA ASN A 371 47.83 -8.61 4.17
C ASN A 371 46.60 -7.70 3.90
N PRO A 372 45.67 -8.08 2.99
CA PRO A 372 44.46 -7.31 2.68
C PRO A 372 43.42 -7.30 3.81
N PHE A 373 43.62 -8.08 4.86
CA PHE A 373 42.75 -8.14 6.05
C PHE A 373 43.27 -7.32 7.23
N ARG A 374 44.37 -6.57 7.07
CA ARG A 374 44.86 -5.64 8.09
C ARG A 374 44.28 -4.25 7.85
N SER A 375 43.39 -3.81 8.74
CA SER A 375 43.08 -2.39 8.90
C SER A 375 44.32 -1.65 9.41
N LEU A 376 44.69 -0.55 8.76
CA LEU A 376 45.71 0.38 9.22
C LEU A 376 45.21 1.05 10.50
N ASP A 377 45.73 0.66 11.66
CA ASP A 377 45.53 1.43 12.88
C ASP A 377 46.27 2.78 12.77
N PRO A 378 45.65 3.91 13.15
CA PRO A 378 46.33 5.20 13.17
C PRO A 378 47.30 5.24 14.37
N GLU A 379 48.60 5.42 14.09
CA GLU A 379 49.60 5.67 15.13
C GLU A 379 49.22 6.91 15.96
N ARG A 380 49.17 6.71 17.28
CA ARG A 380 49.01 7.74 18.32
C ARG A 380 50.29 8.56 18.47
N PRO A 381 50.18 9.80 18.99
CA PRO A 381 51.26 10.78 18.96
C PRO A 381 52.39 10.42 19.92
N THR A 382 53.61 10.67 19.48
CA THR A 382 54.86 10.59 20.25
C THR A 382 55.00 11.80 21.17
N ASP A 383 55.36 11.54 22.44
CA ASP A 383 56.01 12.53 23.33
C ASP A 383 57.34 13.05 22.74
#